data_AF-A0A847YU52-F1
#
_entry.id   AF-A0A847YU52-F1
#
_cell.length_a   1.000
_cell.length_b   1.000
_cell.length_c   1.000
_cell.angle_alpha   90.00
_cell.angle_beta   90.00
_cell.angle_gamma   90.00
#
_symmetry.space_group_name_H-M   'P 1'
#
loop_
_entity.id
_entity.type
_entity.pdbx_description
1 polymer ?
#
loop_
_entity_poly.entity_id
_entity_poly.type
_entity_poly.pdbx_seq_one_letter_code
_entity_poly.pdbx_strand_id
1 'polypeptide(L)'
;MGDERHRQSPRLRVRSLGHLRCRHGGRWSHRSACGSPGGPEAPDPGGAAGPQAAGPPDAADDAGSSGRSPFWALTRPLRDQIKQAQDYAPGLPEKGKIDPIPEIGLKEKPRLWDLGVQLHRARRAGTHADLRLVDPKGKGHSWAVPQARLPPPGKGAYAFRTETHSKDYSLGFTGVIPKGSYGAGRVTQMISEPVEVLEANDQHIRFNRYGGRVPEQYFLKRMGQKRWLLRNITPTRETKKWQHLVSEDRPGMKEIPLSKLDLTRPDQILQPKIDGAHVQVVLEANKPPRVFSYRRAKNETGFIEHTHKMPFFGTLRTPEELDGTVLRAEVFGRGEHGAIPPQDTGGLLNASVWKSREMQDRRGPLDLRTFSVDRFKGKNVASAPYSEQLSMLREVSEAMKPLKPMPTATTLAEKRKMLERIVQGKDPLTSEGVVVRDLRTGKIIKAKQRTDYDVYVREITKGRKRGEAGAFRYSLTPTGPIIGNVGTGFSRQLRKSMWKHPEEYIGRVAKVLAQQQFPSGALRAPVFTGEWHLDKGRQPFVESTPRRS
;
A
#
# COMPACT_ATOMS: atom_id res chain seq x y z
N MET A 1 61.84 23.27 35.48
CA MET A 1 60.93 23.28 36.64
C MET A 1 59.54 23.52 36.09
N GLY A 2 58.80 22.48 35.69
CA GLY A 2 57.93 21.67 36.57
C GLY A 2 56.59 22.39 36.67
N ASP A 3 55.44 21.87 36.26
CA ASP A 3 54.90 20.56 36.65
C ASP A 3 53.62 20.28 35.81
N GLU A 4 53.57 19.11 35.15
CA GLU A 4 52.38 18.55 34.51
C GLU A 4 51.46 17.97 35.59
N ARG A 5 50.16 18.28 35.59
CA ARG A 5 49.18 17.46 36.32
C ARG A 5 47.91 17.18 35.51
N HIS A 6 47.82 15.91 35.12
CA HIS A 6 46.63 15.18 34.72
C HIS A 6 45.42 15.44 35.64
N ARG A 7 44.24 15.68 35.04
CA ARG A 7 42.94 15.55 35.72
C ARG A 7 42.25 14.27 35.26
N GLN A 8 42.20 13.29 36.17
CA GLN A 8 41.37 12.09 36.06
C GLN A 8 39.90 12.44 36.33
N SER A 9 39.01 11.84 35.53
CA SER A 9 37.55 11.91 35.68
C SER A 9 37.04 10.91 36.72
N PRO A 10 36.05 11.25 37.57
CA PRO A 10 35.53 10.33 38.58
C PRO A 10 34.50 9.35 38.01
N ARG A 11 34.65 8.07 38.39
CA ARG A 11 33.76 6.95 38.10
C ARG A 11 32.40 7.12 38.79
N LEU A 12 31.32 7.09 38.01
CA LEU A 12 29.94 7.01 38.50
C LEU A 12 29.62 5.58 38.97
N ARG A 13 29.25 5.45 40.24
CA ARG A 13 28.75 4.21 40.87
C ARG A 13 27.33 3.92 40.39
N VAL A 14 27.14 2.71 39.85
CA VAL A 14 25.84 2.11 39.56
C VAL A 14 25.19 1.69 40.88
N ARG A 15 24.05 2.30 41.25
CA ARG A 15 23.17 1.81 42.31
C ARG A 15 22.17 0.82 41.72
N SER A 16 22.21 -0.40 42.22
CA SER A 16 21.22 -1.46 41.99
C SER A 16 19.87 -1.05 42.60
N LEU A 17 18.81 -1.06 41.79
CA LEU A 17 17.44 -0.95 42.26
C LEU A 17 16.92 -2.35 42.58
N GLY A 18 16.45 -2.49 43.83
CA GLY A 18 16.05 -3.74 44.44
C GLY A 18 14.83 -4.39 43.81
N HIS A 19 14.83 -5.72 43.90
CA HIS A 19 13.69 -6.59 43.70
C HIS A 19 12.60 -6.32 44.74
N LEU A 20 11.42 -5.94 44.27
CA LEU A 20 10.17 -6.07 45.03
C LEU A 20 9.61 -7.48 44.79
N ARG A 21 9.74 -8.32 45.81
CA ARG A 21 9.04 -9.61 45.94
C ARG A 21 7.57 -9.32 46.29
N CYS A 22 6.64 -9.80 45.45
CA CYS A 22 5.27 -10.05 45.87
C CYS A 22 5.17 -11.51 46.35
N ARG A 23 4.67 -11.73 47.56
CA ARG A 23 4.30 -13.05 48.11
C ARG A 23 2.79 -13.13 48.28
N HIS A 24 2.26 -14.28 47.83
CA HIS A 24 1.05 -14.99 48.26
C HIS A 24 -0.31 -14.29 48.06
N GLY A 25 -1.40 -14.97 47.70
CA GLY A 25 -1.68 -16.39 47.52
C GLY A 25 -3.10 -16.54 46.97
N GLY A 26 -3.43 -17.70 46.42
CA GLY A 26 -4.77 -17.96 45.87
C GLY A 26 -4.82 -19.26 45.09
N ARG A 27 -4.84 -20.38 45.82
CA ARG A 27 -5.06 -21.73 45.31
C ARG A 27 -6.57 -22.00 45.42
N TRP A 28 -7.25 -22.30 44.31
CA TRP A 28 -8.55 -23.00 44.33
C TRP A 28 -8.55 -24.11 43.28
N SER A 29 -9.01 -25.27 43.73
CA SER A 29 -8.91 -26.60 43.15
C SER A 29 -10.16 -27.01 42.38
N HIS A 30 -9.94 -27.90 41.40
CA HIS A 30 -10.83 -28.91 40.81
C HIS A 30 -12.29 -29.04 41.30
N ARG A 31 -13.20 -29.18 40.32
CA ARG A 31 -14.20 -30.28 40.29
C ARG A 31 -14.61 -30.63 38.86
N SER A 32 -14.66 -31.93 38.63
CA SER A 32 -15.09 -32.66 37.44
C SER A 32 -16.62 -32.89 37.41
N ALA A 33 -17.09 -33.46 36.29
CA ALA A 33 -18.34 -34.23 36.04
C ALA A 33 -19.24 -33.56 34.98
N CYS A 34 -19.33 -34.10 33.76
CA CYS A 34 -20.18 -35.24 33.30
C CYS A 34 -21.62 -34.80 32.97
N GLY A 35 -22.09 -35.14 31.76
CA GLY A 35 -23.52 -35.18 31.45
C GLY A 35 -23.89 -34.88 30.00
N SER A 36 -23.85 -35.88 29.13
CA SER A 36 -24.69 -35.97 27.92
C SER A 36 -25.96 -36.78 28.24
N PRO A 37 -27.09 -36.49 27.58
CA PRO A 37 -27.88 -37.54 26.92
C PRO A 37 -28.29 -37.07 25.50
N GLY A 38 -28.31 -37.89 24.44
CA GLY A 38 -29.12 -39.09 24.25
C GLY A 38 -30.21 -38.78 23.20
N GLY A 39 -30.17 -39.44 22.03
CA GLY A 39 -31.12 -39.28 20.90
C GLY A 39 -32.54 -39.78 21.20
N PRO A 40 -33.45 -39.85 20.20
CA PRO A 40 -33.35 -40.92 19.20
C PRO A 40 -33.78 -40.54 17.76
N GLU A 41 -33.50 -41.45 16.82
CA GLU A 41 -33.81 -41.39 15.38
C GLU A 41 -34.67 -42.61 14.96
N ALA A 42 -35.41 -42.44 13.86
CA ALA A 42 -36.14 -43.43 13.02
C ALA A 42 -37.61 -43.77 13.39
N PRO A 43 -38.49 -44.00 12.38
CA PRO A 43 -38.41 -45.23 11.55
C PRO A 43 -38.60 -45.06 10.02
N ASP A 44 -38.13 -46.10 9.33
CA ASP A 44 -38.35 -46.51 7.92
C ASP A 44 -39.75 -47.17 7.75
N PRO A 45 -40.27 -47.48 6.53
CA PRO A 45 -40.05 -48.85 6.00
C PRO A 45 -40.14 -49.08 4.46
N GLY A 46 -39.37 -50.07 3.99
CA GLY A 46 -39.73 -51.16 3.04
C GLY A 46 -39.91 -50.83 1.55
N GLY A 47 -39.49 -51.62 0.55
CA GLY A 47 -38.94 -52.98 0.45
C GLY A 47 -39.49 -53.66 -0.83
N ALA A 48 -38.64 -54.29 -1.67
CA ALA A 48 -38.99 -55.41 -2.57
C ALA A 48 -37.75 -55.99 -3.32
N ALA A 49 -37.68 -57.32 -3.38
CA ALA A 49 -36.62 -58.18 -3.93
C ALA A 49 -36.88 -58.61 -5.41
N GLY A 50 -35.87 -58.69 -6.29
CA GLY A 50 -35.22 -59.94 -6.79
C GLY A 50 -35.64 -60.26 -8.26
N PRO A 51 -35.02 -61.18 -9.04
CA PRO A 51 -33.81 -61.99 -8.82
C PRO A 51 -32.81 -62.06 -10.03
N GLN A 52 -31.89 -63.04 -9.94
CA GLN A 52 -30.60 -63.35 -10.60
C GLN A 52 -30.60 -63.82 -12.07
N ALA A 53 -29.44 -63.68 -12.75
CA ALA A 53 -28.76 -64.61 -13.71
C ALA A 53 -27.74 -63.79 -14.55
N ALA A 54 -26.55 -64.21 -15.03
CA ALA A 54 -25.81 -65.47 -15.09
C ALA A 54 -24.29 -65.15 -15.31
N GLY A 55 -23.41 -66.10 -14.98
CA GLY A 55 -21.98 -66.10 -15.36
C GLY A 55 -21.71 -66.76 -16.73
N PRO A 56 -20.43 -66.92 -17.13
CA PRO A 56 -19.86 -66.52 -18.43
C PRO A 56 -19.74 -67.66 -19.47
N PRO A 57 -19.18 -67.37 -20.67
CA PRO A 57 -18.03 -68.18 -21.08
C PRO A 57 -16.87 -67.42 -21.75
N ASP A 58 -15.77 -68.15 -21.79
CA ASP A 58 -14.44 -67.88 -22.33
C ASP A 58 -14.37 -67.34 -23.78
N ALA A 59 -13.33 -66.54 -24.04
CA ALA A 59 -12.66 -66.54 -25.33
C ALA A 59 -11.17 -66.23 -25.14
N ALA A 60 -10.36 -67.17 -25.63
CA ALA A 60 -8.92 -67.17 -25.65
C ALA A 60 -8.34 -66.14 -26.64
N ASP A 61 -7.07 -65.84 -26.40
CA ASP A 61 -6.01 -65.56 -27.37
C ASP A 61 -6.27 -64.50 -28.45
N ASP A 62 -5.60 -63.35 -28.27
CA ASP A 62 -4.86 -62.79 -29.40
C ASP A 62 -3.51 -62.20 -28.95
N ALA A 63 -2.46 -62.88 -29.38
CA ALA A 63 -1.07 -62.50 -29.18
C ALA A 63 -0.68 -61.48 -30.26
N GLY A 64 -0.42 -60.24 -29.86
CA GLY A 64 0.14 -59.19 -30.70
C GLY A 64 1.29 -58.48 -29.99
N SER A 65 2.50 -59.01 -30.15
CA SER A 65 3.73 -58.50 -29.56
C SER A 65 4.10 -57.09 -30.08
N SER A 66 4.18 -56.10 -29.19
CA SER A 66 5.17 -55.03 -29.31
C SER A 66 6.24 -55.26 -28.24
N GLY A 67 7.39 -55.77 -28.68
CA GLY A 67 8.50 -56.20 -27.83
C GLY A 67 9.05 -55.10 -26.94
N ARG A 68 8.68 -55.11 -25.65
CA ARG A 68 9.50 -54.55 -24.59
C ARG A 68 9.97 -55.70 -23.72
N SER A 69 11.29 -55.89 -23.67
CA SER A 69 11.89 -56.83 -22.72
C SER A 69 11.38 -56.50 -21.31
N PRO A 70 10.93 -57.50 -20.53
CA PRO A 70 10.45 -57.24 -19.18
C PRO A 70 11.54 -56.57 -18.35
N PHE A 71 11.18 -55.72 -17.40
CA PHE A 71 12.13 -54.89 -16.64
C PHE A 71 13.30 -55.69 -16.01
N TRP A 72 13.05 -56.96 -15.68
CA TRP A 72 14.05 -57.89 -15.16
C TRP A 72 15.02 -58.46 -16.21
N ALA A 73 14.89 -58.12 -17.48
CA ALA A 73 15.77 -58.54 -18.59
C ALA A 73 16.71 -57.41 -19.08
N LEU A 74 16.59 -56.19 -18.55
CA LEU A 74 17.47 -55.06 -18.89
C LEU A 74 18.83 -55.18 -18.18
N THR A 75 19.89 -54.55 -18.68
CA THR A 75 21.18 -54.54 -17.98
C THR A 75 21.07 -53.79 -16.64
N ARG A 76 21.86 -54.18 -15.63
CA ARG A 76 21.88 -53.52 -14.30
C ARG A 76 21.96 -51.98 -14.39
N PRO A 77 22.85 -51.39 -15.22
CA PRO A 77 22.94 -49.93 -15.41
C PRO A 77 21.67 -49.32 -16.00
N LEU A 78 21.01 -49.98 -16.94
CA LEU A 78 19.78 -49.49 -17.58
C LEU A 78 18.57 -49.62 -16.63
N ARG A 79 18.53 -50.66 -15.78
CA ARG A 79 17.54 -50.76 -14.69
C ARG A 79 17.75 -49.70 -13.63
N ASP A 80 19.00 -49.39 -13.29
CA ASP A 80 19.34 -48.35 -12.33
C ASP A 80 19.02 -46.95 -12.89
N GLN A 81 19.24 -46.72 -14.18
CA GLN A 81 18.80 -45.51 -14.89
C GLN A 81 17.28 -45.39 -14.97
N ILE A 82 16.55 -46.49 -15.23
CA ILE A 82 15.08 -46.49 -15.27
C ILE A 82 14.49 -46.37 -13.86
N LYS A 83 15.10 -46.97 -12.83
CA LYS A 83 14.75 -46.73 -11.42
C LYS A 83 15.00 -45.29 -11.02
N GLN A 84 16.15 -44.72 -11.38
CA GLN A 84 16.44 -43.29 -11.18
C GLN A 84 15.44 -42.39 -11.91
N ALA A 85 14.97 -42.78 -13.10
CA ALA A 85 13.97 -42.02 -13.86
C ALA A 85 12.54 -42.21 -13.34
N GLN A 86 12.19 -43.38 -12.78
CA GLN A 86 10.88 -43.67 -12.19
C GLN A 86 10.73 -43.10 -10.77
N ASP A 87 11.83 -42.92 -10.03
CA ASP A 87 11.87 -42.30 -8.71
C ASP A 87 11.80 -40.76 -8.74
N TYR A 88 11.54 -40.19 -9.93
CA TYR A 88 11.80 -38.78 -10.17
C TYR A 88 10.71 -38.12 -11.00
N ALA A 89 9.88 -37.29 -10.35
CA ALA A 89 8.99 -36.37 -11.07
C ALA A 89 9.83 -35.42 -11.95
N PRO A 90 9.35 -35.04 -13.15
CA PRO A 90 10.04 -34.09 -14.01
C PRO A 90 10.40 -32.80 -13.25
N GLY A 91 11.68 -32.42 -13.27
CA GLY A 91 12.16 -31.18 -12.65
C GLY A 91 12.60 -31.25 -11.19
N LEU A 92 12.65 -32.44 -10.58
CA LEU A 92 13.28 -32.68 -9.27
C LEU A 92 14.82 -32.45 -9.33
N PRO A 93 15.46 -32.11 -8.21
CA PRO A 93 16.85 -31.63 -8.18
C PRO A 93 17.88 -32.75 -8.05
N GLU A 94 18.97 -32.74 -8.84
CA GLU A 94 20.07 -33.72 -8.71
C GLU A 94 20.38 -33.89 -7.22
N LYS A 95 20.30 -35.13 -6.71
CA LYS A 95 20.27 -35.37 -5.27
C LYS A 95 21.44 -34.68 -4.56
N GLY A 96 21.13 -33.76 -3.65
CA GLY A 96 22.11 -33.00 -2.86
C GLY A 96 22.68 -31.74 -3.53
N LYS A 97 22.30 -31.42 -4.78
CA LYS A 97 22.78 -30.22 -5.46
C LYS A 97 22.18 -28.96 -4.86
N ILE A 98 23.05 -28.07 -4.40
CA ILE A 98 22.70 -26.73 -3.94
C ILE A 98 23.55 -25.75 -4.75
N ASP A 99 22.90 -25.06 -5.69
CA ASP A 99 23.55 -23.98 -6.42
C ASP A 99 23.74 -22.75 -5.50
N PRO A 100 24.86 -22.02 -5.67
CA PRO A 100 25.11 -20.77 -4.95
C PRO A 100 24.09 -19.71 -5.35
N ILE A 101 23.70 -18.87 -4.39
CA ILE A 101 22.79 -17.75 -4.59
C ILE A 101 23.57 -16.62 -5.29
N PRO A 102 23.10 -16.09 -6.44
CA PRO A 102 23.73 -14.96 -7.10
C PRO A 102 23.91 -13.76 -6.16
N GLU A 103 25.08 -13.14 -6.20
CA GLU A 103 25.36 -11.94 -5.44
C GLU A 103 24.63 -10.73 -6.04
N ILE A 104 23.86 -10.05 -5.20
CA ILE A 104 23.18 -8.78 -5.49
C ILE A 104 23.47 -7.86 -4.31
N GLY A 105 24.31 -6.87 -4.55
CA GLY A 105 24.70 -5.90 -3.53
C GLY A 105 23.57 -4.93 -3.18
N LEU A 106 23.61 -4.40 -1.96
CA LEU A 106 22.61 -3.46 -1.46
C LEU A 106 22.47 -2.19 -2.33
N LYS A 107 23.52 -1.76 -3.05
CA LYS A 107 23.47 -0.55 -3.90
C LYS A 107 23.04 -0.85 -5.35
N GLU A 108 22.89 -2.11 -5.72
CA GLU A 108 22.44 -2.49 -7.05
C GLU A 108 20.94 -2.25 -7.24
N LYS A 109 20.51 -2.19 -8.50
CA LYS A 109 19.09 -2.16 -8.83
C LYS A 109 18.46 -3.51 -8.44
N PRO A 110 17.23 -3.51 -7.89
CA PRO A 110 16.49 -4.74 -7.65
C PRO A 110 16.40 -5.62 -8.91
N ARG A 111 16.48 -6.93 -8.73
CA ARG A 111 16.33 -7.91 -9.83
C ARG A 111 14.97 -8.60 -9.73
N LEU A 112 14.33 -8.82 -10.87
CA LEU A 112 13.10 -9.61 -10.95
C LEU A 112 13.44 -11.09 -10.91
N TRP A 113 12.87 -11.79 -9.95
CA TRP A 113 12.92 -13.25 -9.78
C TRP A 113 11.47 -13.75 -9.68
N ASP A 114 11.26 -15.05 -9.78
CA ASP A 114 9.95 -15.65 -9.55
C ASP A 114 9.89 -16.31 -8.17
N LEU A 115 8.77 -16.14 -7.46
CA LEU A 115 8.49 -16.81 -6.20
C LEU A 115 7.51 -17.96 -6.44
N GLY A 116 7.97 -19.17 -6.15
CA GLY A 116 7.14 -20.36 -6.02
C GLY A 116 6.93 -20.72 -4.55
N VAL A 117 5.69 -20.88 -4.11
CA VAL A 117 5.40 -21.50 -2.80
C VAL A 117 4.45 -22.66 -3.01
N GLN A 118 4.85 -23.84 -2.56
CA GLN A 118 4.07 -25.06 -2.67
C GLN A 118 3.77 -25.64 -1.29
N LEU A 119 2.52 -26.01 -1.04
CA LEU A 119 2.16 -26.79 0.12
C LEU A 119 2.53 -28.25 -0.16
N HIS A 120 3.44 -28.79 0.65
CA HIS A 120 3.89 -30.16 0.54
C HIS A 120 3.43 -30.96 1.76
N ARG A 121 2.47 -31.87 1.55
CA ARG A 121 2.05 -32.89 2.53
C ARG A 121 2.96 -34.11 2.39
N ALA A 122 4.21 -33.96 2.78
CA ALA A 122 5.21 -35.01 2.68
C ALA A 122 4.93 -36.13 3.69
N ARG A 123 5.07 -37.38 3.27
CA ARG A 123 4.79 -38.55 4.12
C ARG A 123 5.80 -38.69 5.27
N ARG A 124 7.08 -38.38 5.02
CA ARG A 124 8.16 -38.53 6.02
C ARG A 124 8.47 -37.24 6.77
N ALA A 125 8.57 -36.11 6.06
CA ALA A 125 8.97 -34.83 6.66
C ALA A 125 7.80 -34.06 7.30
N GLY A 126 6.56 -34.56 7.17
CA GLY A 126 5.35 -33.86 7.59
C GLY A 126 4.95 -32.74 6.63
N THR A 127 3.87 -32.04 6.97
CA THR A 127 3.34 -30.95 6.14
C THR A 127 4.18 -29.69 6.31
N HIS A 128 4.62 -29.10 5.19
CA HIS A 128 5.41 -27.87 5.16
C HIS A 128 5.13 -27.09 3.86
N ALA A 129 5.63 -25.85 3.79
CA ALA A 129 5.59 -25.05 2.58
C ALA A 129 7.01 -25.01 1.99
N ASP A 130 7.16 -25.44 0.75
CA ASP A 130 8.39 -25.24 0.03
C ASP A 130 8.38 -23.85 -0.60
N LEU A 131 9.23 -22.95 -0.09
CA LEU A 131 9.50 -21.64 -0.67
C LEU A 131 10.66 -21.76 -1.65
N ARG A 132 10.47 -21.27 -2.86
CA ARG A 132 11.47 -21.27 -3.93
C ARG A 132 11.58 -19.89 -4.56
N LEU A 133 12.80 -19.37 -4.62
CA LEU A 133 13.14 -18.14 -5.33
C LEU A 133 13.89 -18.54 -6.60
N VAL A 134 13.24 -18.38 -7.75
CA VAL A 134 13.79 -18.74 -9.05
C VAL A 134 14.55 -17.55 -9.63
N ASP A 135 15.85 -17.71 -9.78
CA ASP A 135 16.70 -16.68 -10.37
C ASP A 135 16.53 -16.59 -11.91
N PRO A 136 17.07 -15.54 -12.57
CA PRO A 136 16.96 -15.39 -14.02
C PRO A 136 17.60 -16.52 -14.85
N LYS A 137 18.44 -17.37 -14.23
CA LYS A 137 19.02 -18.56 -14.87
C LYS A 137 18.15 -19.80 -14.69
N GLY A 138 16.95 -19.66 -14.13
CA GLY A 138 15.99 -20.74 -13.93
C GLY A 138 16.26 -21.62 -12.71
N LYS A 139 17.14 -21.20 -11.80
CA LYS A 139 17.50 -21.97 -10.59
C LYS A 139 16.60 -21.59 -9.43
N GLY A 140 15.79 -22.54 -8.96
CA GLY A 140 14.90 -22.43 -7.81
C GLY A 140 15.63 -22.67 -6.49
N HIS A 141 16.17 -21.59 -5.91
CA HIS A 141 16.76 -21.58 -4.58
C HIS A 141 15.68 -21.94 -3.54
N SER A 142 15.82 -23.06 -2.84
CA SER A 142 14.69 -23.71 -2.16
C SER A 142 14.84 -23.85 -0.65
N TRP A 143 13.73 -23.71 0.08
CA TRP A 143 13.64 -23.95 1.51
C TRP A 143 12.30 -24.56 1.92
N ALA A 144 12.33 -25.51 2.86
CA ALA A 144 11.15 -26.02 3.53
C ALA A 144 10.81 -25.19 4.77
N VAL A 145 9.57 -24.70 4.87
CA VAL A 145 9.03 -23.91 5.99
C VAL A 145 8.00 -24.76 6.74
N PRO A 146 8.30 -25.27 7.94
CA PRO A 146 7.44 -26.23 8.66
C PRO A 146 6.03 -25.70 8.99
N GLN A 147 5.87 -24.38 9.10
CA GLN A 147 4.58 -23.75 9.39
C GLN A 147 3.58 -23.85 8.22
N ALA A 148 3.98 -24.44 7.09
CA ALA A 148 3.14 -24.66 5.91
C ALA A 148 2.58 -23.37 5.27
N ARG A 149 3.21 -22.23 5.55
CA ARG A 149 2.87 -20.91 4.99
C ARG A 149 4.03 -19.93 5.14
N LEU A 150 3.99 -18.84 4.38
CA LEU A 150 4.84 -17.68 4.64
C LEU A 150 4.44 -16.99 5.96
N PRO A 151 5.40 -16.45 6.73
CA PRO A 151 5.08 -15.72 7.95
C PRO A 151 4.32 -14.42 7.62
N PRO A 152 3.30 -14.06 8.42
CA PRO A 152 2.57 -12.80 8.25
C PRO A 152 3.44 -11.59 8.65
N PRO A 153 3.05 -10.36 8.28
CA PRO A 153 3.77 -9.12 8.60
C PRO A 153 4.25 -9.02 10.06
N GLY A 154 5.53 -8.70 10.25
CA GLY A 154 6.17 -8.57 11.57
C GLY A 154 6.54 -9.89 12.25
N LYS A 155 6.18 -11.05 11.69
CA LYS A 155 6.51 -12.38 12.25
C LYS A 155 7.65 -13.06 11.49
N GLY A 156 8.12 -14.18 12.01
CA GLY A 156 9.14 -15.01 11.39
C GLY A 156 8.89 -16.50 11.54
N ALA A 157 9.59 -17.29 10.76
CA ALA A 157 9.56 -18.74 10.72
C ALA A 157 10.97 -19.28 10.44
N TYR A 158 11.27 -20.48 10.91
CA TYR A 158 12.45 -21.19 10.43
C TYR A 158 12.19 -21.74 9.03
N ALA A 159 13.22 -21.68 8.20
CA ALA A 159 13.24 -22.24 6.86
C ALA A 159 14.48 -23.12 6.73
N PHE A 160 14.34 -24.30 6.16
CA PHE A 160 15.43 -25.27 6.04
C PHE A 160 15.83 -25.37 4.57
N ARG A 161 17.07 -25.02 4.24
CA ARG A 161 17.59 -25.05 2.87
C ARG A 161 17.52 -26.48 2.33
N THR A 162 16.95 -26.61 1.14
CA THR A 162 16.86 -27.85 0.38
C THR A 162 17.57 -27.68 -0.96
N GLU A 163 17.56 -28.73 -1.77
CA GLU A 163 18.22 -28.78 -3.07
C GLU A 163 17.63 -27.75 -4.07
N THR A 164 18.43 -27.32 -5.05
CA THR A 164 18.00 -26.35 -6.06
C THR A 164 17.09 -27.00 -7.09
N HIS A 165 15.85 -26.53 -7.20
CA HIS A 165 14.86 -27.08 -8.14
C HIS A 165 14.84 -26.33 -9.46
N SER A 166 14.28 -26.95 -10.51
CA SER A 166 14.04 -26.28 -11.80
C SER A 166 12.94 -25.21 -11.69
N LYS A 167 12.95 -24.25 -12.62
CA LYS A 167 11.89 -23.24 -12.78
C LYS A 167 10.51 -23.89 -12.94
N ASP A 168 10.38 -24.85 -13.86
CA ASP A 168 9.10 -25.48 -14.19
C ASP A 168 8.48 -26.17 -12.98
N TYR A 169 9.30 -26.91 -12.21
CA TYR A 169 8.84 -27.52 -10.97
C TYR A 169 8.41 -26.46 -9.95
N SER A 170 9.21 -25.41 -9.77
CA SER A 170 8.99 -24.38 -8.74
C SER A 170 7.71 -23.56 -8.96
N LEU A 171 7.35 -23.31 -10.22
CA LEU A 171 6.27 -22.39 -10.58
C LEU A 171 4.98 -23.07 -11.04
N GLY A 172 5.05 -24.35 -11.45
CA GLY A 172 3.91 -25.03 -12.08
C GLY A 172 3.55 -26.41 -11.54
N PHE A 173 4.44 -27.10 -10.82
CA PHE A 173 4.14 -28.48 -10.40
C PHE A 173 3.04 -28.54 -9.33
N THR A 174 2.04 -29.38 -9.59
CA THR A 174 1.02 -29.80 -8.62
C THR A 174 0.71 -31.26 -8.90
N GLY A 175 0.74 -32.10 -7.87
CA GLY A 175 0.60 -33.53 -8.07
C GLY A 175 0.94 -34.36 -6.84
N VAL A 176 1.07 -35.68 -7.05
CA VAL A 176 1.47 -36.63 -6.01
C VAL A 176 2.81 -37.22 -6.41
N ILE A 177 3.82 -37.03 -5.57
CA ILE A 177 5.10 -37.72 -5.67
C ILE A 177 4.89 -39.15 -5.16
N PRO A 178 5.18 -40.19 -5.98
CA PRO A 178 4.90 -41.58 -5.66
C PRO A 178 5.52 -42.05 -4.34
N LYS A 179 4.91 -43.07 -3.73
CA LYS A 179 5.47 -43.73 -2.55
C LYS A 179 6.78 -44.42 -2.94
N GLY A 180 7.82 -44.25 -2.14
CA GLY A 180 9.15 -44.82 -2.40
C GLY A 180 10.16 -43.77 -2.90
N SER A 181 9.68 -42.75 -3.59
CA SER A 181 10.49 -41.66 -4.13
C SER A 181 10.88 -40.62 -3.09
N TYR A 182 11.96 -39.88 -3.34
CA TYR A 182 12.38 -38.75 -2.51
C TYR A 182 11.30 -37.66 -2.53
N GLY A 183 10.89 -37.19 -1.35
CA GLY A 183 9.79 -36.23 -1.24
C GLY A 183 8.39 -36.81 -1.46
N ALA A 184 8.19 -38.13 -1.34
CA ALA A 184 6.85 -38.75 -1.46
C ALA A 184 5.76 -37.99 -0.67
N GLY A 185 4.69 -37.60 -1.34
CA GLY A 185 3.69 -36.70 -0.77
C GLY A 185 2.84 -35.99 -1.82
N ARG A 186 1.82 -35.27 -1.38
CA ARG A 186 1.03 -34.39 -2.26
C ARG A 186 1.62 -32.99 -2.25
N VAL A 187 1.85 -32.42 -3.42
CA VAL A 187 2.33 -31.05 -3.63
C VAL A 187 1.22 -30.23 -4.27
N THR A 188 0.98 -29.03 -3.78
CA THR A 188 -0.03 -28.10 -4.30
C THR A 188 0.57 -26.71 -4.44
N GLN A 189 0.49 -26.10 -5.61
CA GLN A 189 0.93 -24.71 -5.83
C GLN A 189 0.05 -23.74 -5.02
N MET A 190 0.67 -22.89 -4.21
CA MET A 190 0.00 -21.88 -3.40
C MET A 190 0.26 -20.46 -3.92
N ILE A 191 1.49 -20.17 -4.31
CA ILE A 191 1.92 -18.86 -4.82
C ILE A 191 2.81 -19.08 -6.03
N SER A 192 2.55 -18.37 -7.13
CA SER A 192 3.41 -18.29 -8.31
C SER A 192 3.32 -16.86 -8.85
N GLU A 193 4.33 -16.04 -8.57
CA GLU A 193 4.31 -14.62 -8.93
C GLU A 193 5.73 -14.04 -9.02
N PRO A 194 5.94 -12.95 -9.78
CA PRO A 194 7.21 -12.24 -9.78
C PRO A 194 7.43 -11.48 -8.47
N VAL A 195 8.70 -11.39 -8.05
CA VAL A 195 9.17 -10.67 -6.86
C VAL A 195 10.39 -9.81 -7.19
N GLU A 196 10.60 -8.75 -6.40
CA GLU A 196 11.83 -7.94 -6.51
C GLU A 196 12.84 -8.38 -5.45
N VAL A 197 13.97 -8.94 -5.87
CA VAL A 197 15.10 -9.23 -4.98
C VAL A 197 15.98 -7.99 -4.86
N LEU A 198 16.09 -7.47 -3.64
CA LEU A 198 16.80 -6.24 -3.31
C LEU A 198 18.27 -6.47 -2.94
N GLU A 199 18.55 -7.64 -2.38
CA GLU A 199 19.87 -8.03 -1.89
C GLU A 199 19.88 -9.56 -1.80
N ALA A 200 20.95 -10.20 -2.25
CA ALA A 200 21.06 -11.66 -2.22
C ALA A 200 22.53 -12.10 -2.16
N ASN A 201 22.80 -13.12 -1.37
CA ASN A 201 24.03 -13.92 -1.37
C ASN A 201 23.75 -15.21 -0.56
N ASP A 202 24.79 -16.03 -0.37
CA ASP A 202 24.68 -17.30 0.37
C ASP A 202 24.41 -17.16 1.88
N GLN A 203 24.40 -15.94 2.43
CA GLN A 203 24.13 -15.65 3.83
C GLN A 203 22.75 -15.02 4.05
N HIS A 204 22.25 -14.23 3.09
CA HIS A 204 20.94 -13.61 3.21
C HIS A 204 20.31 -13.24 1.89
N ILE A 205 18.98 -13.14 1.90
CA ILE A 205 18.17 -12.63 0.78
C ILE A 205 17.14 -11.65 1.33
N ARG A 206 17.01 -10.48 0.70
CA ARG A 206 15.91 -9.55 0.93
C ARG A 206 15.10 -9.41 -0.35
N PHE A 207 13.80 -9.62 -0.28
CA PHE A 207 12.92 -9.50 -1.45
C PHE A 207 11.56 -8.91 -1.09
N ASN A 208 10.93 -8.27 -2.07
CA ASN A 208 9.58 -7.72 -1.97
C ASN A 208 8.61 -8.55 -2.80
N ARG A 209 7.43 -8.77 -2.24
CA ARG A 209 6.31 -9.48 -2.84
C ARG A 209 5.14 -8.52 -3.01
N TYR A 210 4.47 -8.53 -4.17
CA TYR A 210 3.39 -7.58 -4.48
C TYR A 210 2.06 -8.22 -4.91
N GLY A 211 1.96 -9.56 -4.96
CA GLY A 211 0.71 -10.26 -5.27
C GLY A 211 -0.28 -10.36 -4.10
N GLY A 212 0.14 -9.97 -2.88
CA GLY A 212 -0.73 -9.91 -1.71
C GLY A 212 -1.67 -8.70 -1.68
N ARG A 213 -2.51 -8.61 -0.63
CA ARG A 213 -3.36 -7.43 -0.36
C ARG A 213 -2.54 -6.18 -0.05
N VAL A 214 -1.37 -6.38 0.54
CA VAL A 214 -0.37 -5.35 0.84
C VAL A 214 0.97 -5.77 0.24
N PRO A 215 1.83 -4.81 -0.13
CA PRO A 215 3.23 -5.11 -0.38
C PRO A 215 3.88 -5.74 0.86
N GLU A 216 4.57 -6.86 0.66
CA GLU A 216 5.27 -7.56 1.72
C GLU A 216 6.77 -7.56 1.47
N GLN A 217 7.56 -7.41 2.53
CA GLN A 217 9.01 -7.42 2.50
C GLN A 217 9.51 -8.60 3.33
N TYR A 218 10.31 -9.46 2.73
CA TYR A 218 10.88 -10.62 3.38
C TYR A 218 12.39 -10.50 3.51
N PHE A 219 12.92 -11.00 4.62
CA PHE A 219 14.34 -11.16 4.87
C PHE A 219 14.62 -12.58 5.33
N LEU A 220 15.43 -13.28 4.56
CA LEU A 220 15.84 -14.65 4.81
C LEU A 220 17.32 -14.60 5.21
N LYS A 221 17.65 -15.04 6.42
CA LYS A 221 19.03 -15.01 6.96
C LYS A 221 19.50 -16.41 7.35
N ARG A 222 20.69 -16.80 6.92
CA ARG A 222 21.32 -18.06 7.29
C ARG A 222 21.72 -18.04 8.76
N MET A 223 21.40 -19.12 9.48
CA MET A 223 21.63 -19.28 10.93
C MET A 223 22.46 -20.54 11.25
N GLY A 224 23.03 -21.17 10.23
CA GLY A 224 23.78 -22.43 10.32
C GLY A 224 23.88 -23.10 8.96
N GLN A 225 24.30 -24.37 8.93
CA GLN A 225 24.52 -25.08 7.66
C GLN A 225 23.26 -25.15 6.79
N LYS A 226 22.16 -25.69 7.33
CA LYS A 226 20.86 -25.86 6.63
C LYS A 226 19.75 -24.95 7.15
N ARG A 227 19.90 -24.34 8.32
CA ARG A 227 18.84 -23.57 8.98
C ARG A 227 18.93 -22.08 8.62
N TRP A 228 17.79 -21.52 8.22
CA TRP A 228 17.58 -20.11 7.91
C TRP A 228 16.42 -19.56 8.74
N LEU A 229 16.42 -18.25 8.93
CA LEU A 229 15.33 -17.49 9.54
C LEU A 229 14.65 -16.65 8.45
N LEU A 230 13.41 -16.99 8.13
CA LEU A 230 12.54 -16.22 7.24
C LEU A 230 11.73 -15.23 8.08
N ARG A 231 11.91 -13.93 7.86
CA ARG A 231 11.12 -12.88 8.53
C ARG A 231 10.35 -12.08 7.50
N ASN A 232 9.08 -11.84 7.78
CA ASN A 232 8.32 -10.81 7.09
C ASN A 232 8.57 -9.48 7.82
N ILE A 233 9.43 -8.65 7.25
CA ILE A 233 9.90 -7.38 7.82
C ILE A 233 9.03 -6.18 7.41
N THR A 234 7.87 -6.44 6.83
CA THR A 234 6.86 -5.42 6.52
C THR A 234 6.48 -4.64 7.79
N PRO A 235 6.52 -3.29 7.78
CA PRO A 235 6.07 -2.49 8.90
C PRO A 235 4.64 -2.78 9.27
N THR A 236 4.40 -2.82 10.56
CA THR A 236 3.05 -2.93 11.11
C THR A 236 2.87 -1.91 12.22
N ARG A 237 1.65 -1.42 12.39
CA ARG A 237 1.30 -0.59 13.54
C ARG A 237 1.41 -1.33 14.85
N GLU A 238 1.51 -2.66 14.87
CA GLU A 238 1.80 -3.42 16.10
C GLU A 238 3.27 -3.30 16.53
N THR A 239 4.17 -2.96 15.61
CA THR A 239 5.58 -2.81 15.90
C THR A 239 5.84 -1.44 16.51
N LYS A 240 6.21 -1.39 17.80
CA LYS A 240 6.47 -0.16 18.58
C LYS A 240 7.24 0.93 17.82
N LYS A 241 8.32 0.55 17.13
CA LYS A 241 9.13 1.48 16.34
C LYS A 241 8.30 2.28 15.34
N TRP A 242 7.41 1.62 14.59
CA TRP A 242 6.64 2.25 13.52
C TRP A 242 5.48 3.10 14.05
N GLN A 243 4.94 2.80 15.22
CA GLN A 243 3.90 3.61 15.87
C GLN A 243 4.39 5.05 16.14
N HIS A 244 5.65 5.19 16.58
CA HIS A 244 6.21 6.50 16.93
C HIS A 244 6.76 7.29 15.74
N LEU A 245 7.08 6.60 14.63
CA LEU A 245 7.64 7.23 13.44
C LEU A 245 6.58 7.70 12.44
N VAL A 246 5.40 7.08 12.44
CA VAL A 246 4.32 7.41 11.48
C VAL A 246 3.06 7.77 12.24
N SER A 247 2.86 9.07 12.40
CA SER A 247 1.72 9.63 13.10
C SER A 247 0.43 9.57 12.27
N GLU A 248 -0.72 9.57 12.95
CA GLU A 248 -2.05 9.64 12.31
C GLU A 248 -2.59 11.08 12.23
N ASP A 249 -1.87 12.04 12.79
CA ASP A 249 -2.30 13.43 12.82
C ASP A 249 -2.18 14.10 11.44
N ARG A 250 -3.16 14.96 11.16
CA ARG A 250 -3.10 15.91 10.08
C ARG A 250 -3.44 17.28 10.64
N PRO A 251 -2.56 18.28 10.49
CA PRO A 251 -2.84 19.63 10.95
C PRO A 251 -4.17 20.14 10.37
N GLY A 252 -5.01 20.72 11.22
CA GLY A 252 -6.18 21.47 10.78
C GLY A 252 -5.74 22.69 9.97
N MET A 253 -6.46 23.02 8.91
CA MET A 253 -6.10 24.12 8.00
C MET A 253 -7.33 24.96 7.74
N LYS A 254 -7.24 26.27 7.99
CA LYS A 254 -8.29 27.22 7.61
C LYS A 254 -8.21 27.45 6.10
N GLU A 255 -9.35 27.53 5.43
CA GLU A 255 -9.43 27.89 4.01
C GLU A 255 -9.97 29.32 3.86
N ILE A 256 -9.37 30.08 2.95
CA ILE A 256 -9.82 31.41 2.54
C ILE A 256 -9.79 31.53 1.00
N PRO A 257 -10.58 32.42 0.39
CA PRO A 257 -10.38 32.83 -1.00
C PRO A 257 -9.03 33.51 -1.19
N LEU A 258 -8.39 33.33 -2.35
CA LEU A 258 -7.14 34.02 -2.71
C LEU A 258 -7.26 35.54 -2.64
N SER A 259 -8.44 36.11 -2.95
CA SER A 259 -8.70 37.55 -2.87
C SER A 259 -8.59 38.14 -1.46
N LYS A 260 -8.64 37.30 -0.41
CA LYS A 260 -8.50 37.72 0.99
C LYS A 260 -7.07 37.57 1.54
N LEU A 261 -6.11 37.24 0.67
CA LEU A 261 -4.73 37.01 1.07
C LEU A 261 -3.98 38.34 1.22
N ASP A 262 -3.43 38.60 2.40
CA ASP A 262 -2.52 39.71 2.64
C ASP A 262 -1.07 39.29 2.36
N LEU A 263 -0.48 39.86 1.30
CA LEU A 263 0.89 39.55 0.88
C LEU A 263 1.95 40.37 1.62
N THR A 264 1.55 41.43 2.31
CA THR A 264 2.47 42.39 2.92
C THR A 264 3.06 41.86 4.23
N ARG A 265 2.47 40.82 4.83
CA ARG A 265 2.97 40.26 6.08
C ARG A 265 4.35 39.60 5.90
N PRO A 266 5.42 40.11 6.56
CA PRO A 266 6.78 39.58 6.40
C PRO A 266 7.00 38.26 7.13
N ASP A 267 6.18 37.95 8.14
CA ASP A 267 6.22 36.72 8.93
C ASP A 267 5.48 35.55 8.26
N GLN A 268 4.94 35.74 7.06
CA GLN A 268 4.27 34.70 6.28
C GLN A 268 5.01 34.39 4.99
N ILE A 269 4.98 33.13 4.61
CA ILE A 269 5.48 32.64 3.31
C ILE A 269 4.34 32.04 2.51
N LEU A 270 4.55 31.91 1.19
CA LEU A 270 3.65 31.18 0.30
C LEU A 270 4.36 29.95 -0.29
N GLN A 271 3.64 28.84 -0.34
CA GLN A 271 4.03 27.62 -1.05
C GLN A 271 2.88 27.20 -1.98
N PRO A 272 3.12 26.62 -3.16
CA PRO A 272 2.04 26.17 -4.03
C PRO A 272 1.21 25.09 -3.33
N LYS A 273 -0.12 25.13 -3.48
CA LYS A 273 -0.99 24.09 -2.98
C LYS A 273 -1.06 22.94 -4.00
N ILE A 274 -0.25 21.91 -3.80
CA ILE A 274 -0.33 20.68 -4.60
C ILE A 274 -1.55 19.88 -4.18
N ASP A 275 -2.37 19.48 -5.15
CA ASP A 275 -3.47 18.53 -4.95
C ASP A 275 -2.95 17.09 -5.08
N GLY A 276 -2.23 16.63 -4.07
CA GLY A 276 -1.64 15.30 -4.02
C GLY A 276 -2.17 14.44 -2.88
N ALA A 277 -1.30 13.55 -2.40
CA ALA A 277 -1.48 12.81 -1.16
C ALA A 277 -0.44 13.21 -0.13
N HIS A 278 -0.91 13.71 1.01
CA HIS A 278 -0.08 13.94 2.19
C HIS A 278 0.49 12.61 2.71
N VAL A 279 1.82 12.57 2.83
CA VAL A 279 2.59 11.43 3.32
C VAL A 279 3.63 11.87 4.36
N GLN A 280 4.16 10.89 5.08
CA GLN A 280 5.36 10.99 5.92
C GLN A 280 6.49 10.20 5.28
N VAL A 281 7.67 10.81 5.17
CA VAL A 281 8.90 10.20 4.68
C VAL A 281 9.79 9.89 5.88
N VAL A 282 10.01 8.61 6.13
CA VAL A 282 10.86 8.12 7.23
C VAL A 282 12.25 7.83 6.70
N LEU A 283 13.25 8.44 7.35
CA LEU A 283 14.67 8.30 7.05
C LEU A 283 15.35 7.49 8.16
N GLU A 284 16.05 6.44 7.74
CA GLU A 284 16.83 5.57 8.63
C GLU A 284 18.22 5.37 8.03
N ALA A 285 19.26 5.50 8.84
CA ALA A 285 20.65 5.36 8.43
C ALA A 285 20.86 4.12 7.54
N ASN A 286 21.57 4.32 6.43
CA ASN A 286 21.95 3.28 5.48
C ASN A 286 20.78 2.51 4.86
N LYS A 287 19.55 3.04 4.95
CA LYS A 287 18.35 2.45 4.34
C LYS A 287 17.70 3.41 3.34
N PRO A 288 16.94 2.88 2.36
CA PRO A 288 16.14 3.70 1.49
C PRO A 288 15.03 4.43 2.26
N PRO A 289 14.67 5.67 1.86
CA PRO A 289 13.51 6.36 2.41
C PRO A 289 12.23 5.54 2.27
N ARG A 290 11.35 5.66 3.24
CA ARG A 290 10.02 5.03 3.21
C ARG A 290 8.93 6.05 3.27
N VAL A 291 7.89 5.87 2.47
CA VAL A 291 6.82 6.84 2.27
C VAL A 291 5.49 6.23 2.73
N PHE A 292 4.89 6.80 3.77
CA PHE A 292 3.65 6.32 4.37
C PHE A 292 2.56 7.38 4.31
N SER A 293 1.30 6.98 4.07
CA SER A 293 0.19 7.88 4.37
C SER A 293 0.04 8.02 5.88
N TYR A 294 -0.34 9.22 6.35
CA TYR A 294 -0.78 9.43 7.72
C TYR A 294 -2.07 8.65 8.03
N ARG A 295 -2.88 8.34 7.00
CA ARG A 295 -4.15 7.64 7.17
C ARG A 295 -3.93 6.20 7.62
N ARG A 296 -4.78 5.75 8.54
CA ARG A 296 -4.83 4.35 8.95
C ARG A 296 -5.48 3.48 7.87
N ALA A 297 -4.83 2.37 7.54
CA ALA A 297 -5.40 1.37 6.65
C ALA A 297 -6.26 0.36 7.44
N LYS A 298 -7.27 -0.21 6.77
CA LYS A 298 -8.07 -1.33 7.28
C LYS A 298 -7.50 -2.67 6.77
N ASN A 299 -6.22 -2.90 7.01
CA ASN A 299 -5.49 -4.11 6.63
C ASN A 299 -4.60 -4.59 7.80
N GLU A 300 -3.95 -5.74 7.62
CA GLU A 300 -3.10 -6.41 8.60
C GLU A 300 -1.87 -5.59 9.04
N THR A 301 -1.39 -4.63 8.24
CA THR A 301 -0.26 -3.77 8.62
C THR A 301 -0.71 -2.50 9.34
N GLY A 302 -1.95 -2.05 9.10
CA GLY A 302 -2.46 -0.75 9.54
C GLY A 302 -1.87 0.45 8.79
N PHE A 303 -1.00 0.23 7.81
CA PHE A 303 -0.33 1.27 7.02
C PHE A 303 -0.78 1.27 5.57
N ILE A 304 -0.80 2.47 4.98
CA ILE A 304 -0.78 2.67 3.53
C ILE A 304 0.64 3.10 3.17
N GLU A 305 1.41 2.21 2.54
CA GLU A 305 2.79 2.49 2.14
C GLU A 305 2.88 2.74 0.63
N HIS A 306 3.48 3.86 0.25
CA HIS A 306 3.68 4.27 -1.14
C HIS A 306 5.11 4.05 -1.63
N THR A 307 6.05 3.70 -0.74
CA THR A 307 7.48 3.45 -1.05
C THR A 307 7.69 2.63 -2.31
N HIS A 308 6.97 1.51 -2.42
CA HIS A 308 7.15 0.54 -3.51
C HIS A 308 6.71 1.07 -4.88
N LYS A 309 5.93 2.15 -4.94
CA LYS A 309 5.52 2.78 -6.20
C LYS A 309 6.51 3.82 -6.69
N MET A 310 7.54 4.11 -5.90
CA MET A 310 8.54 5.15 -6.14
C MET A 310 9.93 4.48 -6.22
N PRO A 311 10.21 3.67 -7.27
CA PRO A 311 11.41 2.84 -7.33
C PRO A 311 12.72 3.62 -7.29
N PHE A 312 12.70 4.92 -7.62
CA PHE A 312 13.88 5.78 -7.52
C PHE A 312 14.42 5.95 -6.08
N PHE A 313 13.62 5.67 -5.05
CA PHE A 313 14.13 5.61 -3.66
C PHE A 313 14.85 4.31 -3.35
N GLY A 314 14.64 3.23 -4.11
CA GLY A 314 15.15 1.90 -3.77
C GLY A 314 16.68 1.81 -3.67
N THR A 315 17.40 2.58 -4.48
CA THR A 315 18.87 2.65 -4.49
C THR A 315 19.43 3.78 -3.63
N LEU A 316 18.59 4.76 -3.26
CA LEU A 316 19.00 5.87 -2.41
C LEU A 316 19.27 5.38 -0.99
N ARG A 317 20.34 5.85 -0.36
CA ARG A 317 20.68 5.48 1.02
C ARG A 317 20.71 6.73 1.87
N THR A 318 19.97 6.70 2.97
CA THR A 318 19.95 7.79 3.93
C THR A 318 21.32 7.89 4.62
N PRO A 319 21.98 9.05 4.60
CA PRO A 319 23.19 9.30 5.38
C PRO A 319 22.97 9.10 6.89
N GLU A 320 24.03 8.74 7.63
CA GLU A 320 23.92 8.43 9.06
C GLU A 320 23.50 9.64 9.89
N GLU A 321 23.95 10.83 9.49
CA GLU A 321 23.62 12.11 10.11
C GLU A 321 22.13 12.48 10.03
N LEU A 322 21.35 11.81 9.17
CA LEU A 322 19.91 12.02 9.02
C LEU A 322 19.06 10.95 9.70
N ASP A 323 19.67 10.01 10.44
CA ASP A 323 18.93 8.92 11.08
C ASP A 323 17.79 9.40 11.98
N GLY A 324 16.65 8.72 11.91
CA GLY A 324 15.48 9.04 12.72
C GLY A 324 14.77 10.34 12.33
N THR A 325 15.05 10.89 11.14
CA THR A 325 14.33 12.03 10.58
C THR A 325 13.00 11.57 9.97
N VAL A 326 11.93 12.33 10.22
CA VAL A 326 10.59 12.12 9.65
C VAL A 326 10.10 13.43 9.07
N LEU A 327 9.94 13.46 7.75
CA LEU A 327 9.45 14.61 7.00
C LEU A 327 7.98 14.41 6.67
N ARG A 328 7.23 15.51 6.53
CA ARG A 328 5.95 15.47 5.81
C ARG A 328 6.16 15.96 4.39
N ALA A 329 5.46 15.32 3.47
CA ALA A 329 5.52 15.63 2.05
C ALA A 329 4.16 15.47 1.39
N GLU A 330 4.03 16.05 0.20
CA GLU A 330 2.90 15.84 -0.70
C GLU A 330 3.40 15.02 -1.90
N VAL A 331 2.81 13.85 -2.13
CA VAL A 331 3.09 13.01 -3.30
C VAL A 331 2.09 13.34 -4.41
N PHE A 332 2.59 13.49 -5.62
CA PHE A 332 1.78 13.78 -6.81
C PHE A 332 2.39 13.08 -8.03
N GLY A 333 1.60 12.82 -9.07
CA GLY A 333 2.15 12.39 -10.36
C GLY A 333 2.72 13.59 -11.11
N ARG A 334 3.88 13.42 -11.73
CA ARG A 334 4.59 14.46 -12.50
C ARG A 334 4.57 14.09 -13.99
N GLY A 335 3.82 14.85 -14.76
CA GLY A 335 3.81 14.80 -16.22
C GLY A 335 4.89 15.72 -16.82
N GLU A 336 4.80 15.92 -18.13
CA GLU A 336 5.75 16.73 -18.90
C GLU A 336 5.75 18.21 -18.50
N HIS A 337 4.55 18.78 -18.31
CA HIS A 337 4.38 20.21 -18.00
C HIS A 337 4.18 20.51 -16.50
N GLY A 338 4.28 19.51 -15.62
CA GLY A 338 4.04 19.71 -14.20
C GLY A 338 3.29 18.58 -13.50
N ALA A 339 2.56 18.90 -12.44
CA ALA A 339 1.72 17.96 -11.72
C ALA A 339 0.54 17.50 -12.61
N ILE A 340 0.31 16.19 -12.65
CA ILE A 340 -0.85 15.61 -13.34
C ILE A 340 -2.14 15.82 -12.52
N PRO A 341 -3.32 15.66 -13.13
CA PRO A 341 -4.59 15.80 -12.43
C PRO A 341 -4.67 14.95 -11.14
N PRO A 342 -5.32 15.43 -10.08
CA PRO A 342 -5.39 14.72 -8.79
C PRO A 342 -6.07 13.35 -8.88
N GLN A 343 -7.01 13.19 -9.81
CA GLN A 343 -7.69 11.93 -10.10
C GLN A 343 -6.70 10.89 -10.63
N ASP A 344 -5.79 11.31 -11.53
CA ASP A 344 -4.76 10.44 -12.07
C ASP A 344 -3.70 10.10 -11.02
N THR A 345 -3.26 11.10 -10.25
CA THR A 345 -2.41 10.89 -9.06
C THR A 345 -3.04 9.88 -8.11
N GLY A 346 -4.33 10.04 -7.80
CA GLY A 346 -5.08 9.09 -6.98
C GLY A 346 -5.13 7.69 -7.60
N GLY A 347 -5.30 7.59 -8.92
CA GLY A 347 -5.22 6.34 -9.66
C GLY A 347 -3.88 5.61 -9.47
N LEU A 348 -2.76 6.33 -9.63
CA LEU A 348 -1.40 5.79 -9.40
C LEU A 348 -1.24 5.29 -7.95
N LEU A 349 -1.71 6.07 -6.97
CA LEU A 349 -1.58 5.75 -5.55
C LEU A 349 -2.53 4.67 -5.05
N ASN A 350 -3.62 4.37 -5.76
CA ASN A 350 -4.58 3.32 -5.39
C ASN A 350 -4.36 2.00 -6.14
N ALA A 351 -3.64 1.98 -7.27
CA ALA A 351 -3.31 0.76 -8.02
C ALA A 351 -2.38 -0.19 -7.24
N SER A 352 -2.24 -1.46 -7.68
CA SER A 352 -1.17 -2.33 -7.17
C SER A 352 0.21 -1.76 -7.53
N VAL A 353 1.29 -2.26 -6.92
CA VAL A 353 2.65 -1.75 -7.19
C VAL A 353 3.01 -1.88 -8.66
N TRP A 354 2.84 -3.07 -9.24
CA TRP A 354 3.13 -3.34 -10.64
C TRP A 354 2.33 -2.44 -11.59
N LYS A 355 1.00 -2.41 -11.41
CA LYS A 355 0.12 -1.57 -12.23
C LYS A 355 0.41 -0.08 -12.08
N SER A 356 0.75 0.37 -10.87
CA SER A 356 1.11 1.77 -10.61
C SER A 356 2.37 2.17 -11.38
N ARG A 357 3.39 1.31 -11.41
CA ARG A 357 4.63 1.58 -12.14
C ARG A 357 4.39 1.56 -13.66
N GLU A 358 3.63 0.60 -14.18
CA GLU A 358 3.23 0.58 -15.59
C GLU A 358 2.44 1.85 -15.99
N MET A 359 1.52 2.30 -15.15
CA MET A 359 0.78 3.54 -15.39
C MET A 359 1.68 4.78 -15.38
N GLN A 360 2.75 4.78 -14.57
CA GLN A 360 3.72 5.88 -14.51
C GLN A 360 4.51 6.02 -15.82
N ASP A 361 4.75 4.93 -16.55
CA ASP A 361 5.42 5.00 -17.86
C ASP A 361 4.61 5.78 -18.89
N ARG A 362 3.27 5.80 -18.75
CA ARG A 362 2.36 6.51 -19.66
C ARG A 362 1.92 7.89 -19.16
N ARG A 363 1.75 8.04 -17.84
CA ARG A 363 1.19 9.24 -17.20
C ARG A 363 2.23 10.13 -16.54
N GLY A 364 3.48 9.65 -16.45
CA GLY A 364 4.55 10.29 -15.72
C GLY A 364 4.74 9.71 -14.30
N PRO A 365 5.97 9.77 -13.77
CA PRO A 365 6.31 9.17 -12.49
C PRO A 365 5.68 9.90 -11.30
N LEU A 366 5.54 9.19 -10.18
CA LEU A 366 5.28 9.83 -8.89
C LEU A 366 6.49 10.65 -8.46
N ASP A 367 6.24 11.84 -7.95
CA ASP A 367 7.20 12.75 -7.35
C ASP A 367 6.67 13.20 -5.97
N LEU A 368 7.53 13.80 -5.14
CA LEU A 368 7.12 14.36 -3.86
C LEU A 368 7.81 15.70 -3.58
N ARG A 369 7.15 16.52 -2.76
CA ARG A 369 7.77 17.72 -2.18
C ARG A 369 7.59 17.75 -0.68
N THR A 370 8.68 17.94 0.05
CA THR A 370 8.69 18.01 1.52
C THR A 370 8.25 19.40 1.98
N PHE A 371 7.50 19.49 3.08
CA PHE A 371 6.94 20.77 3.54
C PHE A 371 6.97 20.98 5.06
N SER A 372 7.27 19.97 5.87
CA SER A 372 7.48 20.14 7.31
C SER A 372 8.28 18.97 7.86
N VAL A 373 8.73 19.10 9.11
CA VAL A 373 9.55 18.11 9.79
C VAL A 373 8.89 17.74 11.11
N ASP A 374 8.54 16.46 11.28
CA ASP A 374 7.98 15.96 12.53
C ASP A 374 9.11 15.54 13.48
N ARG A 375 10.15 14.91 12.92
CA ARG A 375 11.36 14.53 13.64
C ARG A 375 12.59 14.89 12.84
N PHE A 376 13.62 15.37 13.51
CA PHE A 376 14.91 15.69 12.91
C PHE A 376 16.02 15.05 13.72
N LYS A 377 16.81 14.17 13.08
CA LYS A 377 17.93 13.46 13.72
C LYS A 377 17.52 12.79 15.05
N GLY A 378 16.38 12.10 15.03
CA GLY A 378 15.81 11.42 16.19
C GLY A 378 15.07 12.30 17.22
N LYS A 379 15.11 13.63 17.12
CA LYS A 379 14.39 14.55 18.04
C LYS A 379 13.02 14.93 17.47
N ASN A 380 11.98 15.00 18.31
CA ASN A 380 10.67 15.52 17.90
C ASN A 380 10.75 17.05 17.77
N VAL A 381 10.42 17.57 16.58
CA VAL A 381 10.49 19.00 16.24
C VAL A 381 9.19 19.50 15.61
N ALA A 382 8.10 18.73 15.70
CA ALA A 382 6.81 19.06 15.08
C ALA A 382 6.25 20.43 15.52
N SER A 383 6.58 20.88 16.73
CA SER A 383 6.18 22.17 17.30
C SER A 383 7.24 23.27 17.16
N ALA A 384 8.38 23.00 16.51
CA ALA A 384 9.41 24.02 16.29
C ALA A 384 8.89 25.13 15.35
N PRO A 385 9.37 26.37 15.49
CA PRO A 385 9.08 27.44 14.54
C PRO A 385 9.29 27.00 13.10
N TYR A 386 8.41 27.44 12.19
CA TYR A 386 8.47 26.99 10.80
C TYR A 386 9.73 27.49 10.07
N SER A 387 10.31 28.61 10.50
CA SER A 387 11.63 29.06 10.03
C SER A 387 12.73 28.02 10.30
N GLU A 388 12.74 27.41 11.48
CA GLU A 388 13.69 26.34 11.83
C GLU A 388 13.40 25.07 11.00
N GLN A 389 12.13 24.72 10.82
CA GLN A 389 11.76 23.59 9.97
C GLN A 389 12.22 23.78 8.51
N LEU A 390 12.16 25.00 7.96
CA LEU A 390 12.67 25.31 6.63
C LEU A 390 14.19 25.06 6.52
N SER A 391 14.96 25.45 7.55
CA SER A 391 16.40 25.15 7.60
C SER A 391 16.66 23.65 7.63
N MET A 392 15.91 22.89 8.44
CA MET A 392 16.00 21.43 8.48
C MET A 392 15.64 20.78 7.14
N LEU A 393 14.60 21.27 6.45
CA LEU A 393 14.21 20.78 5.12
C LEU A 393 15.30 21.03 4.08
N ARG A 394 15.98 22.19 4.14
CA ARG A 394 17.11 22.51 3.26
C ARG A 394 18.29 21.57 3.50
N GLU A 395 18.68 21.38 4.76
CA GLU A 395 19.77 20.46 5.12
C GLU A 395 19.50 19.04 4.61
N VAL A 396 18.27 18.54 4.81
CA VAL A 396 17.89 17.21 4.28
C VAL A 396 17.93 17.18 2.76
N SER A 397 17.47 18.23 2.09
CA SER A 397 17.47 18.30 0.62
C SER A 397 18.88 18.40 0.03
N GLU A 398 19.83 19.02 0.72
CA GLU A 398 21.23 19.12 0.32
C GLU A 398 21.91 17.75 0.42
N ALA A 399 21.70 17.05 1.54
CA ALA A 399 22.20 15.69 1.75
C ALA A 399 21.50 14.66 0.86
N MET A 400 20.22 14.87 0.53
CA MET A 400 19.36 13.94 -0.21
C MET A 400 18.60 14.66 -1.33
N LYS A 401 19.29 14.97 -2.43
CA LYS A 401 18.76 15.73 -3.59
C LYS A 401 17.36 15.31 -4.11
N PRO A 402 16.95 14.01 -4.08
CA PRO A 402 15.59 13.64 -4.47
C PRO A 402 14.48 14.15 -3.55
N LEU A 403 14.78 14.47 -2.28
CA LEU A 403 13.82 14.95 -1.27
C LEU A 403 13.69 16.48 -1.29
N LYS A 404 13.23 17.00 -2.43
CA LYS A 404 13.13 18.46 -2.65
C LYS A 404 12.05 19.10 -1.78
N PRO A 405 12.31 20.26 -1.14
CA PRO A 405 11.28 21.00 -0.43
C PRO A 405 10.32 21.68 -1.40
N MET A 406 9.16 22.06 -0.88
CA MET A 406 8.20 22.91 -1.58
C MET A 406 8.85 24.24 -1.99
N PRO A 407 8.65 24.68 -3.25
CA PRO A 407 9.01 26.04 -3.65
C PRO A 407 8.38 27.04 -2.69
N THR A 408 9.17 27.98 -2.18
CA THR A 408 8.76 28.88 -1.10
C THR A 408 9.04 30.31 -1.52
N ALA A 409 8.00 31.15 -1.52
CA ALA A 409 8.09 32.58 -1.71
C ALA A 409 8.05 33.30 -0.35
N THR A 410 9.08 34.09 -0.06
CA THR A 410 9.24 34.80 1.22
C THR A 410 9.08 36.30 1.04
N THR A 411 9.58 36.85 -0.06
CA THR A 411 9.51 38.30 -0.35
C THR A 411 8.19 38.68 -1.02
N LEU A 412 7.80 39.96 -0.91
CA LEU A 412 6.59 40.46 -1.58
C LEU A 412 6.63 40.24 -3.11
N ALA A 413 7.79 40.46 -3.73
CA ALA A 413 7.99 40.26 -5.16
C ALA A 413 7.82 38.78 -5.56
N GLU A 414 8.43 37.86 -4.80
CA GLU A 414 8.29 36.41 -5.02
C GLU A 414 6.84 35.95 -4.83
N LYS A 415 6.17 36.43 -3.78
CA LYS A 415 4.76 36.10 -3.49
C LYS A 415 3.85 36.52 -4.64
N ARG A 416 4.00 37.75 -5.13
CA ARG A 416 3.25 38.27 -6.30
C ARG A 416 3.53 37.43 -7.54
N LYS A 417 4.80 37.18 -7.86
CA LYS A 417 5.20 36.37 -9.03
C LYS A 417 4.64 34.94 -8.96
N MET A 418 4.68 34.30 -7.79
CA MET A 418 4.11 32.97 -7.60
C MET A 418 2.61 32.96 -7.84
N LEU A 419 1.88 33.90 -7.22
CA LEU A 419 0.43 34.01 -7.38
C LEU A 419 0.02 34.31 -8.81
N GLU A 420 0.73 35.21 -9.49
CA GLU A 420 0.49 35.53 -10.89
C GLU A 420 0.60 34.28 -11.77
N ARG A 421 1.67 33.49 -11.62
CA ARG A 421 1.82 32.22 -12.37
C ARG A 421 0.70 31.24 -12.07
N ILE A 422 0.30 31.09 -10.80
CA ILE A 422 -0.78 30.18 -10.39
C ILE A 422 -2.12 30.63 -10.98
N VAL A 423 -2.43 31.93 -10.94
CA VAL A 423 -3.65 32.53 -11.51
C VAL A 423 -3.70 32.37 -13.03
N GLN A 424 -2.56 32.52 -13.69
CA GLN A 424 -2.45 32.29 -15.14
C GLN A 424 -2.42 30.80 -15.53
N GLY A 425 -2.47 29.88 -14.57
CA GLY A 425 -2.36 28.43 -14.83
C GLY A 425 -0.99 27.98 -15.35
N LYS A 426 0.05 28.80 -15.16
CA LYS A 426 1.42 28.55 -15.64
C LYS A 426 2.35 27.96 -14.57
N ASP A 427 1.92 27.88 -13.31
CA ASP A 427 2.73 27.25 -12.27
C ASP A 427 2.71 25.71 -12.45
N PRO A 428 3.89 25.05 -12.48
CA PRO A 428 3.97 23.63 -12.81
C PRO A 428 3.40 22.72 -11.72
N LEU A 429 3.09 23.23 -10.53
CA LEU A 429 2.63 22.40 -9.42
C LEU A 429 1.14 22.54 -9.12
N THR A 430 0.53 23.67 -9.50
CA THR A 430 -0.87 23.93 -9.19
C THR A 430 -1.44 25.12 -9.96
N SER A 431 -2.72 25.03 -10.29
CA SER A 431 -3.58 26.17 -10.67
C SER A 431 -4.59 26.52 -9.57
N GLU A 432 -4.59 25.82 -8.44
CA GLU A 432 -5.64 25.96 -7.42
C GLU A 432 -5.36 27.10 -6.45
N GLY A 433 -4.11 27.30 -6.05
CA GLY A 433 -3.75 28.33 -5.07
C GLY A 433 -2.51 28.01 -4.26
N VAL A 434 -2.42 28.61 -3.07
CA VAL A 434 -1.25 28.56 -2.20
C VAL A 434 -1.59 28.10 -0.79
N VAL A 435 -0.58 27.56 -0.12
CA VAL A 435 -0.54 27.37 1.32
C VAL A 435 0.27 28.51 1.91
N VAL A 436 -0.36 29.28 2.79
CA VAL A 436 0.27 30.30 3.61
C VAL A 436 0.75 29.65 4.90
N ARG A 437 1.98 29.93 5.30
CA ARG A 437 2.51 29.51 6.61
C ARG A 437 3.10 30.69 7.35
N ASP A 438 2.75 30.79 8.62
CA ASP A 438 3.38 31.70 9.57
C ASP A 438 4.73 31.13 10.02
N LEU A 439 5.81 31.90 9.86
CA LEU A 439 7.19 31.47 10.12
C LEU A 439 7.44 31.15 11.59
N ARG A 440 6.74 31.83 12.51
CA ARG A 440 6.96 31.67 13.96
C ARG A 440 6.12 30.54 14.53
N THR A 441 4.84 30.49 14.17
CA THR A 441 3.86 29.58 14.76
C THR A 441 3.59 28.33 13.93
N GLY A 442 3.97 28.33 12.65
CA GLY A 442 3.65 27.26 11.71
C GLY A 442 2.18 27.19 11.32
N LYS A 443 1.34 28.17 11.73
CA LYS A 443 -0.09 28.19 11.42
C LYS A 443 -0.31 28.17 9.91
N ILE A 444 -1.20 27.28 9.47
CA ILE A 444 -1.44 26.99 8.05
C ILE A 444 -2.78 27.57 7.60
N ILE A 445 -2.76 28.31 6.50
CA ILE A 445 -3.96 28.77 5.79
C ILE A 445 -3.87 28.30 4.34
N LYS A 446 -4.96 27.77 3.79
CA LYS A 446 -5.10 27.50 2.35
C LYS A 446 -5.80 28.67 1.70
N ALA A 447 -5.14 29.34 0.77
CA ALA A 447 -5.75 30.38 -0.04
C ALA A 447 -5.96 29.82 -1.46
N LYS A 448 -7.22 29.70 -1.88
CA LYS A 448 -7.58 29.04 -3.15
C LYS A 448 -8.29 29.98 -4.11
N GLN A 449 -8.09 29.76 -5.41
CA GLN A 449 -8.95 30.28 -6.46
C GLN A 449 -10.34 29.71 -6.22
N ARG A 450 -11.27 30.60 -5.94
CA ARG A 450 -12.68 30.30 -5.98
C ARG A 450 -13.32 31.46 -6.75
N THR A 451 -13.95 31.11 -7.86
CA THR A 451 -14.73 32.04 -8.66
C THR A 451 -16.19 31.82 -8.32
N ASP A 452 -16.94 32.92 -8.23
CA ASP A 452 -18.38 32.88 -8.07
C ASP A 452 -19.02 32.57 -9.43
N TYR A 453 -19.97 31.63 -9.43
CA TYR A 453 -20.79 31.27 -10.57
C TYR A 453 -22.26 31.36 -10.18
N ASP A 454 -23.04 31.95 -11.06
CA ASP A 454 -24.50 31.90 -10.99
C ASP A 454 -24.96 30.63 -11.69
N VAL A 455 -25.68 29.76 -10.98
CA VAL A 455 -26.22 28.52 -11.54
C VAL A 455 -27.71 28.40 -11.30
N TYR A 456 -28.44 27.86 -12.26
CA TYR A 456 -29.88 27.63 -12.16
C TYR A 456 -30.13 26.26 -11.56
N VAL A 457 -30.85 26.20 -10.44
CA VAL A 457 -31.22 24.94 -9.80
C VAL A 457 -32.28 24.23 -10.63
N ARG A 458 -32.01 22.99 -11.03
CA ARG A 458 -32.90 22.20 -11.89
C ARG A 458 -33.54 21.03 -11.16
N GLU A 459 -32.82 20.41 -10.23
CA GLU A 459 -33.33 19.26 -9.47
C GLU A 459 -32.78 19.28 -8.04
N ILE A 460 -33.58 18.83 -7.08
CA ILE A 460 -33.11 18.52 -5.72
C ILE A 460 -32.95 17.00 -5.59
N THR A 461 -31.81 16.56 -5.07
CA THR A 461 -31.47 15.14 -4.96
C THR A 461 -31.56 14.65 -3.51
N LYS A 462 -31.85 13.36 -3.34
CA LYS A 462 -31.96 12.70 -2.03
C LYS A 462 -30.61 12.62 -1.32
N GLY A 463 -30.59 12.96 -0.03
CA GLY A 463 -29.41 12.84 0.82
C GLY A 463 -29.23 11.45 1.42
N ARG A 464 -28.03 11.18 1.96
CA ARG A 464 -27.73 9.95 2.70
C ARG A 464 -28.53 9.83 4.00
N LYS A 465 -28.87 10.95 4.63
CA LYS A 465 -29.75 11.00 5.80
C LYS A 465 -31.20 11.10 5.34
N ARG A 466 -32.08 10.28 5.93
CA ARG A 466 -33.52 10.29 5.63
C ARG A 466 -34.10 11.69 5.94
N GLY A 467 -34.87 12.24 5.00
CA GLY A 467 -35.52 13.54 5.16
C GLY A 467 -34.65 14.77 4.91
N GLU A 468 -33.44 14.59 4.35
CA GLU A 468 -32.52 15.70 4.02
C GLU A 468 -32.10 15.62 2.55
N ALA A 469 -32.00 16.77 1.89
CA ALA A 469 -31.48 16.88 0.53
C ALA A 469 -29.96 16.64 0.52
N GLY A 470 -29.48 15.92 -0.49
CA GLY A 470 -28.07 15.58 -0.69
C GLY A 470 -27.31 16.68 -1.44
N ALA A 471 -27.91 17.17 -2.51
CA ALA A 471 -27.37 18.16 -3.42
C ALA A 471 -28.52 18.77 -4.25
N PHE A 472 -28.24 19.87 -4.93
CA PHE A 472 -29.03 20.25 -6.12
C PHE A 472 -28.23 19.99 -7.39
N ARG A 473 -28.90 19.69 -8.50
CA ARG A 473 -28.31 19.67 -9.84
C ARG A 473 -28.61 20.99 -10.55
N TYR A 474 -27.70 21.43 -11.42
CA TYR A 474 -27.78 22.76 -12.01
C TYR A 474 -27.44 22.81 -13.50
N SER A 475 -27.87 23.90 -14.13
CA SER A 475 -27.51 24.36 -15.47
C SER A 475 -26.93 25.79 -15.41
N LEU A 476 -26.20 26.23 -16.44
CA LEU A 476 -25.68 27.60 -16.53
C LEU A 476 -26.67 28.60 -17.11
N THR A 477 -27.70 28.10 -17.77
CA THR A 477 -28.82 28.88 -18.31
C THR A 477 -30.14 28.32 -17.74
N PRO A 478 -31.24 29.10 -17.74
CA PRO A 478 -32.51 28.67 -17.16
C PRO A 478 -33.05 27.36 -17.76
N THR A 479 -32.84 27.15 -19.07
CA THR A 479 -33.37 26.02 -19.84
C THR A 479 -32.30 25.05 -20.33
N GLY A 480 -31.02 25.32 -20.07
CA GLY A 480 -29.90 24.50 -20.54
C GLY A 480 -29.86 23.09 -19.92
N PRO A 481 -28.98 22.22 -20.42
CA PRO A 481 -28.83 20.87 -19.89
C PRO A 481 -28.30 20.90 -18.45
N ILE A 482 -28.65 19.87 -17.68
CA ILE A 482 -28.09 19.68 -16.35
C ILE A 482 -26.65 19.19 -16.49
N ILE A 483 -25.71 20.03 -16.09
CA ILE A 483 -24.27 19.80 -16.31
C ILE A 483 -23.50 19.46 -15.03
N GLY A 484 -24.11 19.59 -13.86
CA GLY A 484 -23.42 19.29 -12.61
C GLY A 484 -24.30 19.27 -11.38
N ASN A 485 -23.67 19.04 -10.23
CA ASN A 485 -24.29 18.97 -8.92
C ASN A 485 -23.51 19.77 -7.87
N VAL A 486 -24.23 20.38 -6.93
CA VAL A 486 -23.67 21.06 -5.75
C VAL A 486 -24.17 20.37 -4.51
N GLY A 487 -23.26 19.66 -3.82
CA GLY A 487 -23.57 18.86 -2.62
C GLY A 487 -23.03 19.42 -1.30
N THR A 488 -22.32 20.54 -1.35
CA THR A 488 -21.64 21.15 -0.19
C THR A 488 -22.00 22.62 -0.03
N GLY A 489 -21.86 23.18 1.17
CA GLY A 489 -22.25 24.56 1.49
C GLY A 489 -23.62 24.73 2.17
N PHE A 490 -24.36 23.64 2.38
CA PHE A 490 -25.70 23.69 2.98
C PHE A 490 -25.68 23.49 4.50
N SER A 491 -26.42 24.34 5.22
CA SER A 491 -26.79 24.07 6.61
C SER A 491 -27.75 22.88 6.70
N ARG A 492 -27.84 22.22 7.86
CA ARG A 492 -28.77 21.11 8.07
C ARG A 492 -30.23 21.55 7.89
N GLN A 493 -30.56 22.76 8.33
CA GLN A 493 -31.90 23.33 8.16
C GLN A 493 -32.24 23.51 6.68
N LEU A 494 -31.32 24.07 5.89
CA LEU A 494 -31.51 24.25 4.46
C LEU A 494 -31.66 22.90 3.73
N ARG A 495 -30.90 21.87 4.11
CA ARG A 495 -31.07 20.51 3.55
C ARG A 495 -32.47 19.93 3.80
N LYS A 496 -33.02 20.12 5.00
CA LYS A 496 -34.39 19.68 5.32
C LYS A 496 -35.42 20.47 4.52
N SER A 497 -35.22 21.79 4.39
CA SER A 497 -36.11 22.67 3.64
C SER A 497 -36.17 22.29 2.16
N MET A 498 -35.02 22.17 1.50
CA MET A 498 -34.94 21.74 0.09
C MET A 498 -35.56 20.36 -0.15
N TRP A 499 -35.49 19.46 0.84
CA TRP A 499 -36.11 18.13 0.71
C TRP A 499 -37.62 18.15 0.89
N LYS A 500 -38.13 18.99 1.80
CA LYS A 500 -39.57 19.12 2.05
C LYS A 500 -40.28 19.93 0.97
N HIS A 501 -39.60 20.95 0.43
CA HIS A 501 -40.17 21.93 -0.49
C HIS A 501 -39.28 22.11 -1.73
N PRO A 502 -38.95 21.06 -2.50
CA PRO A 502 -38.07 21.17 -3.67
C PRO A 502 -38.57 22.19 -4.71
N GLU A 503 -39.88 22.33 -4.87
CA GLU A 503 -40.57 23.29 -5.74
C GLU A 503 -40.20 24.74 -5.45
N GLU A 504 -39.88 25.07 -4.19
CA GLU A 504 -39.47 26.44 -3.84
C GLU A 504 -38.08 26.79 -4.38
N TYR A 505 -37.23 25.79 -4.64
CA TYR A 505 -35.81 25.98 -4.99
C TYR A 505 -35.52 25.72 -6.47
N ILE A 506 -36.28 24.83 -7.10
CA ILE A 506 -36.16 24.57 -8.54
C ILE A 506 -36.50 25.85 -9.31
N GLY A 507 -35.64 26.22 -10.26
CA GLY A 507 -35.72 27.48 -11.00
C GLY A 507 -34.97 28.66 -10.36
N ARG A 508 -34.60 28.58 -9.07
CA ARG A 508 -33.79 29.64 -8.44
C ARG A 508 -32.37 29.68 -8.99
N VAL A 509 -31.79 30.88 -8.96
CA VAL A 509 -30.38 31.09 -9.22
C VAL A 509 -29.62 31.03 -7.90
N ALA A 510 -28.72 30.06 -7.79
CA ALA A 510 -27.83 29.89 -6.64
C ALA A 510 -26.46 30.47 -6.98
N LYS A 511 -25.87 31.20 -6.04
CA LYS A 511 -24.47 31.60 -6.13
C LYS A 511 -23.57 30.49 -5.59
N VAL A 512 -22.60 30.09 -6.39
CA VAL A 512 -21.76 28.92 -6.13
C VAL A 512 -20.31 29.28 -6.32
N LEU A 513 -19.49 29.00 -5.31
CA LEU A 513 -18.04 29.08 -5.41
C LEU A 513 -17.52 27.79 -6.04
N ALA A 514 -16.76 27.88 -7.12
CA ALA A 514 -16.07 26.74 -7.70
C ALA A 514 -14.61 27.06 -8.03
N GLN A 515 -13.78 26.02 -8.10
CA GLN A 515 -12.35 26.19 -8.39
C GLN A 515 -12.10 26.58 -9.84
N GLN A 516 -12.87 26.00 -10.76
CA GLN A 516 -12.83 26.27 -12.20
C GLN A 516 -14.12 25.74 -12.85
N GLN A 517 -14.37 26.17 -14.09
CA GLN A 517 -15.37 25.62 -14.99
C GLN A 517 -14.67 24.73 -16.03
N PHE A 518 -15.14 23.50 -16.21
CA PHE A 518 -14.64 22.61 -17.26
C PHE A 518 -15.16 23.06 -18.65
N PRO A 519 -14.55 22.62 -19.76
CA PRO A 519 -15.08 22.89 -21.11
C PRO A 519 -16.53 22.43 -21.32
N SER A 520 -16.97 21.41 -20.58
CA SER A 520 -18.37 20.95 -20.56
C SER A 520 -19.34 21.91 -19.84
N GLY A 521 -18.83 22.99 -19.25
CA GLY A 521 -19.56 23.92 -18.38
C GLY A 521 -19.70 23.46 -16.93
N ALA A 522 -19.41 22.19 -16.62
CA ALA A 522 -19.48 21.68 -15.26
C ALA A 522 -18.47 22.36 -14.33
N LEU A 523 -18.88 22.73 -13.13
CA LEU A 523 -18.03 23.35 -12.12
C LEU A 523 -17.24 22.30 -11.32
N ARG A 524 -15.96 22.57 -11.07
CA ARG A 524 -15.08 21.73 -10.23
C ARG A 524 -15.19 22.11 -8.76
N ALA A 525 -15.50 21.12 -7.92
CA ALA A 525 -15.67 21.26 -6.48
C ALA A 525 -16.61 22.43 -6.06
N PRO A 526 -17.82 22.52 -6.63
CA PRO A 526 -18.73 23.61 -6.34
C PRO A 526 -19.24 23.56 -4.90
N VAL A 527 -19.32 24.73 -4.27
CA VAL A 527 -19.82 24.95 -2.92
C VAL A 527 -20.86 26.05 -2.97
N PHE A 528 -22.07 25.77 -2.48
CA PHE A 528 -23.10 26.79 -2.33
C PHE A 528 -22.63 27.83 -1.31
N THR A 529 -22.72 29.12 -1.63
CA THR A 529 -22.24 30.20 -0.75
C THR A 529 -23.17 30.49 0.42
N GLY A 530 -24.42 30.03 0.33
CA GLY A 530 -25.51 30.47 1.21
C GLY A 530 -26.38 31.55 0.57
N GLU A 531 -25.97 32.09 -0.59
CA GLU A 531 -26.66 33.19 -1.27
C GLU A 531 -27.49 32.70 -2.46
N TRP A 532 -28.75 33.12 -2.49
CA TRP A 532 -29.63 33.00 -3.65
C TRP A 532 -29.66 34.34 -4.37
N HIS A 533 -29.57 34.35 -5.69
CA HIS A 533 -29.80 35.56 -6.48
C HIS A 533 -31.31 35.80 -6.56
N LEU A 534 -31.80 36.69 -5.71
CA LEU A 534 -33.23 37.01 -5.57
C LEU A 534 -33.81 37.71 -6.82
N ASP A 535 -32.96 38.39 -7.59
CA ASP A 535 -33.37 39.21 -8.73
C ASP A 535 -33.31 38.49 -10.09
N LYS A 536 -32.67 37.31 -10.17
CA LYS A 536 -32.42 36.59 -11.45
C LYS A 536 -33.31 35.35 -11.69
N GLY A 537 -34.41 35.18 -10.96
CA GLY A 537 -35.11 33.88 -10.92
C GLY A 537 -36.64 33.88 -10.85
N ARG A 538 -37.33 34.97 -11.22
CA ARG A 538 -38.82 35.02 -11.25
C ARG A 538 -39.40 35.19 -12.65
N GLN A 539 -38.89 34.47 -13.65
CA GLN A 539 -39.68 34.27 -14.87
C GLN A 539 -40.45 32.95 -14.74
N PRO A 540 -41.80 32.96 -14.70
CA PRO A 540 -42.57 31.72 -14.70
C PRO A 540 -42.29 30.94 -15.98
N PHE A 541 -42.13 29.62 -15.84
CA PHE A 541 -42.12 28.70 -16.98
C PHE A 541 -43.47 28.80 -17.69
N VAL A 542 -43.52 29.52 -18.81
CA VAL A 542 -44.65 29.45 -19.73
C VAL A 542 -44.37 28.31 -20.68
N GLU A 543 -44.95 27.14 -20.42
CA GLU A 543 -45.09 26.11 -21.46
C GLU A 543 -46.00 26.65 -22.56
N SER A 544 -45.41 27.07 -23.68
CA SER A 544 -46.17 27.31 -24.90
C SER A 544 -46.59 25.96 -25.49
N THR A 545 -47.77 25.47 -25.11
CA THR A 545 -48.42 24.36 -25.82
C THR A 545 -48.80 24.85 -27.23
N PRO A 546 -48.32 24.22 -28.32
CA PRO A 546 -48.85 24.53 -29.64
C PRO A 546 -50.25 23.92 -29.75
N ARG A 547 -51.26 24.77 -29.99
CA ARG A 547 -52.60 24.31 -30.40
C ARG A 547 -52.45 23.54 -31.70
N ARG A 548 -52.81 22.26 -31.68
CA ARG A 548 -53.04 21.47 -32.90
C ARG A 548 -54.36 21.91 -33.53
N SER A 549 -54.32 22.26 -34.80
CA SER A 549 -55.44 22.16 -35.74
C SER A 549 -55.67 20.70 -36.11
#